data_AF-A0A7C2LHA0-F1
#
_entry.id   AF-A0A7C2LHA0-F1
#
_cell.length_a   1.000
_cell.length_b   1.000
_cell.length_c   1.000
_cell.angle_alpha   90.00
_cell.angle_beta   90.00
_cell.angle_gamma   90.00
#
_symmetry.space_group_name_H-M   'P 1'
#
loop_
_entity.id
_entity.type
_entity.pdbx_description
1 polymer ?
#
loop_
_entity_poly.entity_id
_entity_poly.type
_entity_poly.pdbx_seq_one_letter_code
_entity_poly.pdbx_strand_id
1 'polypeptide(L)'
;MKSINPKRKKPGFTLDEHRFVGRELFDLRDRILQLYVKTGNAYALKEPAAGLLNRALHALDKARSELENRMFEQHGDAGRIDYYYPGIEVSKLLTLVCNTKETLR
;
A
#
# COMPACT_ATOMS: atom_id res chain seq x y z
N MET A 1 -1.01 34.35 -30.57
CA MET A 1 -1.65 33.05 -30.27
C MET A 1 -0.65 32.20 -29.47
N LYS A 2 -0.94 31.90 -28.20
CA LYS A 2 -0.05 31.05 -27.37
C LYS A 2 -0.32 29.59 -27.74
N SER A 3 0.67 28.91 -28.31
CA SER A 3 0.63 27.47 -28.55
C SER A 3 0.59 26.75 -27.20
N ILE A 4 -0.56 26.12 -26.90
CA ILE A 4 -0.72 25.27 -25.72
C ILE A 4 0.02 23.98 -26.05
N ASN A 5 1.22 23.83 -25.51
CA ASN A 5 1.98 22.60 -25.62
C ASN A 5 1.26 21.52 -24.78
N PRO A 6 0.70 20.45 -25.37
CA PRO A 6 0.03 19.42 -24.60
C PRO A 6 1.08 18.77 -23.70
N LYS A 7 0.94 18.94 -22.38
CA LYS A 7 1.81 18.26 -21.40
C LYS A 7 1.79 16.77 -21.70
N ARG A 8 2.89 16.24 -22.26
CA ARG A 8 3.06 14.80 -22.48
C ARG A 8 2.80 14.10 -21.14
N LYS A 9 1.71 13.33 -21.04
CA LYS A 9 1.44 12.53 -19.85
C LYS A 9 2.59 11.54 -19.71
N LYS A 10 3.19 11.45 -18.52
CA LYS A 10 4.18 10.40 -18.23
C LYS A 10 3.47 9.05 -18.37
N PRO A 11 4.13 8.02 -18.94
CA PRO A 11 3.49 6.76 -19.29
C PRO A 11 2.94 5.97 -18.08
N GLY A 12 3.34 6.31 -16.85
CA GLY A 12 2.99 5.52 -15.67
C GLY A 12 3.92 4.33 -15.50
N PHE A 13 3.60 3.43 -14.59
CA PHE A 13 4.31 2.16 -14.43
C PHE A 13 3.60 1.07 -15.24
N THR A 14 4.39 0.16 -15.78
CA THR A 14 3.93 -1.15 -16.25
C THR A 14 3.43 -1.99 -15.07
N LEU A 15 2.69 -3.06 -15.34
CA LEU A 15 2.23 -4.01 -14.33
C LEU A 15 3.41 -4.63 -13.56
N ASP A 16 4.49 -5.02 -14.25
CA ASP A 16 5.69 -5.57 -13.60
C ASP A 16 6.39 -4.54 -12.69
N GLU A 17 6.46 -3.28 -13.12
CA GLU A 17 6.98 -2.19 -12.28
C GLU A 17 6.09 -1.94 -11.06
N HIS A 18 4.76 -1.97 -11.21
CA HIS A 18 3.83 -1.88 -10.08
C HIS A 18 4.05 -3.01 -9.08
N ARG A 19 4.21 -4.24 -9.56
CA ARG A 19 4.50 -5.41 -8.72
C ARG A 19 5.83 -5.27 -7.99
N PHE A 20 6.88 -4.83 -8.70
CA PHE A 20 8.19 -4.60 -8.10
C PHE A 20 8.13 -3.53 -7.02
N VAL A 21 7.57 -2.35 -7.33
CA VAL A 21 7.46 -1.24 -6.37
C VAL A 21 6.58 -1.63 -5.18
N GLY A 22 5.46 -2.31 -5.42
CA GLY A 22 4.58 -2.76 -4.36
C GLY A 22 5.26 -3.75 -3.40
N ARG A 23 6.12 -4.64 -3.93
CA ARG A 23 6.95 -5.52 -3.10
C ARG A 23 7.99 -4.75 -2.27
N GLU A 24 8.70 -3.81 -2.89
CA GLU A 24 9.67 -2.96 -2.18
C GLU A 24 9.01 -2.15 -1.05
N LEU A 25 7.83 -1.58 -1.30
CA LEU A 25 7.07 -0.84 -0.29
C LEU A 25 6.58 -1.76 0.85
N PHE A 26 6.20 -2.99 0.54
CA PHE A 26 5.82 -3.99 1.55
C PHE A 26 7.01 -4.34 2.45
N ASP A 27 8.17 -4.66 1.86
CA ASP A 27 9.36 -5.03 2.61
C ASP A 27 9.89 -3.85 3.46
N LEU A 28 9.84 -2.62 2.93
CA LEU A 28 10.20 -1.41 3.67
C LEU A 28 9.26 -1.15 4.84
N ARG A 29 7.95 -1.32 4.65
CA ARG A 29 6.96 -1.18 5.72
C ARG A 29 7.23 -2.17 6.85
N ASP A 30 7.49 -3.43 6.52
CA ASP A 30 7.79 -4.45 7.54
C ASP A 30 9.03 -4.08 8.36
N ARG A 31 10.10 -3.63 7.69
CA ARG A 31 11.32 -3.15 8.38
C ARG A 31 11.04 -1.97 9.31
N ILE A 32 10.28 -0.97 8.87
CA ILE A 32 9.95 0.19 9.72
C ILE A 32 9.07 -0.23 10.89
N LEU A 33 8.15 -1.18 10.69
CA LEU A 33 7.33 -1.72 11.78
C LEU A 33 8.19 -2.41 12.83
N GLN A 34 9.15 -3.23 12.40
CA GLN A 34 10.10 -3.86 13.32
C GLN A 34 10.92 -2.82 14.09
N LEU A 35 11.38 -1.76 13.42
CA LEU A 35 12.08 -0.65 14.08
C LEU A 35 11.18 0.07 15.09
N TYR A 36 9.94 0.36 14.73
CA TYR A 36 8.96 1.00 15.61
C TYR A 36 8.74 0.18 16.89
N VAL A 37 8.56 -1.13 16.75
CA VAL A 37 8.41 -2.06 17.88
C VAL A 37 9.68 -2.10 18.72
N LYS A 38 10.87 -2.23 18.11
CA LYS A 38 12.15 -2.25 18.82
C LYS A 38 12.39 -0.95 19.61
N THR A 39 12.14 0.20 18.99
CA THR A 39 12.25 1.52 19.64
C THR A 39 11.24 1.66 20.78
N GLY A 40 10.00 1.22 20.57
CA GLY A 40 8.96 1.22 21.59
C GLY A 40 9.32 0.38 22.81
N ASN A 41 9.92 -0.79 22.58
CA ASN A 41 10.38 -1.67 23.66
C ASN A 41 11.59 -1.11 24.41
N ALA A 42 12.48 -0.39 23.72
CA ALA A 42 13.71 0.13 24.32
C ALA A 42 13.51 1.45 25.08
N TYR A 43 12.67 2.37 24.57
CA TYR A 43 12.58 3.74 25.06
C TYR A 43 11.15 4.20 25.37
N ALA A 44 10.14 3.32 25.27
CA ALA A 44 8.70 3.61 25.32
C ALA A 44 8.11 4.22 24.03
N LEU A 45 6.84 3.91 23.77
CA LEU A 45 6.14 4.31 22.53
C LEU A 45 5.85 5.81 22.43
N LYS A 46 5.92 6.55 23.54
CA LYS A 46 5.69 8.00 23.58
C LYS A 46 6.91 8.81 23.11
N GLU A 47 8.05 8.16 22.90
CA GLU A 47 9.26 8.83 22.45
C GLU A 47 9.11 9.41 21.04
N PRO A 48 9.69 10.59 20.76
CA PRO A 48 9.61 11.23 19.45
C PRO A 48 10.04 10.33 18.29
N ALA A 49 11.06 9.48 18.50
CA ALA A 49 11.56 8.54 17.50
C ALA A 49 10.51 7.49 17.11
N ALA A 50 9.79 6.92 18.09
CA ALA A 50 8.70 5.98 17.82
C ALA A 50 7.56 6.67 17.04
N GLY A 51 7.22 7.92 17.41
CA GLY A 51 6.24 8.71 16.68
C GLY A 51 6.63 9.03 15.23
N LEU A 52 7.92 9.24 14.94
CA LEU A 52 8.42 9.41 13.57
C LEU A 52 8.30 8.12 12.75
N LEU A 53 8.66 6.98 13.34
CA LEU A 53 8.53 5.67 12.68
C LEU A 53 7.07 5.34 12.37
N ASN A 54 6.15 5.61 13.31
CA ASN A 54 4.72 5.42 13.07
C ASN A 54 4.19 6.32 11.94
N ARG A 55 4.62 7.58 11.88
CA ARG A 55 4.27 8.48 10.76
C ARG A 55 4.80 7.97 9.42
N ALA A 56 6.01 7.41 9.40
CA ALA A 56 6.58 6.80 8.20
C ALA A 56 5.74 5.60 7.72
N LEU A 57 5.24 4.75 8.64
CA LEU A 57 4.33 3.65 8.30
C LEU A 57 3.05 4.17 7.62
N HIS A 58 2.40 5.17 8.21
CA HIS A 58 1.19 5.76 7.62
C HIS A 58 1.45 6.41 6.25
N ALA A 59 2.60 7.06 6.08
CA ALA A 59 2.98 7.64 4.80
C ALA A 59 3.17 6.56 3.72
N LEU A 60 3.80 5.44 4.05
CA LEU A 60 3.97 4.30 3.15
C LEU A 60 2.63 3.64 2.81
N ASP A 61 1.76 3.43 3.80
CA ASP A 61 0.44 2.84 3.55
C ASP A 61 -0.42 3.73 2.65
N LYS A 62 -0.33 5.06 2.83
CA LYS A 62 -0.97 6.02 1.90
C LYS A 62 -0.37 5.94 0.50
N ALA A 63 0.96 5.91 0.38
CA ALA A 63 1.62 5.80 -0.92
C ALA A 63 1.23 4.51 -1.66
N ARG A 64 1.14 3.38 -0.95
CA ARG A 64 0.69 2.09 -1.51
C ARG A 64 -0.74 2.19 -2.05
N SER A 65 -1.67 2.73 -1.27
CA SER A 65 -3.07 2.87 -1.69
C SER A 65 -3.22 3.81 -2.90
N GLU A 66 -2.52 4.94 -2.92
CA GLU A 66 -2.54 5.85 -4.07
C GLU A 66 -1.97 5.19 -5.33
N LEU A 67 -0.87 4.45 -5.20
CA LEU A 67 -0.25 3.75 -6.33
C LEU A 67 -1.08 2.56 -6.83
N GLU A 68 -1.81 1.87 -5.94
CA GLU A 68 -2.82 0.87 -6.30
C GLU A 68 -3.96 1.52 -7.09
N ASN A 69 -4.52 2.63 -6.59
CA ASN A 69 -5.58 3.36 -7.31
C ASN A 69 -5.10 3.76 -8.70
N ARG A 70 -3.85 4.26 -8.82
CA ARG A 70 -3.25 4.58 -10.12
C ARG A 70 -3.08 3.37 -11.03
N MET A 71 -2.73 2.20 -10.49
CA MET A 71 -2.64 0.96 -11.26
C MET A 71 -4.01 0.59 -11.81
N PHE A 72 -5.08 0.62 -11.01
CA PHE A 72 -6.43 0.32 -11.49
C PHE A 72 -6.94 1.36 -12.51
N GLU A 73 -6.62 2.65 -12.32
CA GLU A 73 -6.93 3.68 -13.32
C GLU A 73 -6.22 3.44 -14.66
N GLN A 74 -5.01 2.88 -14.64
CA GLN A 74 -4.18 2.68 -15.85
C GLN A 74 -4.45 1.34 -16.55
N HIS A 75 -4.65 0.27 -15.77
CA HIS A 75 -4.64 -1.10 -16.27
C HIS A 75 -5.98 -1.84 -16.11
N GLY A 76 -6.98 -1.20 -15.47
CA GLY A 76 -8.33 -1.76 -15.30
C GLY A 76 -8.31 -3.17 -14.70
N ASP A 77 -8.98 -4.11 -15.37
CA ASP A 77 -9.13 -5.50 -14.92
C ASP A 77 -7.82 -6.30 -14.90
N ALA A 78 -6.76 -5.83 -15.57
CA ALA A 78 -5.44 -6.44 -15.48
C ALA A 78 -4.72 -6.09 -14.17
N GLY A 79 -5.16 -5.04 -13.46
CA GLY A 79 -4.67 -4.68 -12.15
C GLY A 79 -5.06 -5.71 -11.08
N ARG A 80 -4.16 -5.99 -10.14
CA ARG A 80 -4.39 -6.96 -9.07
C ARG A 80 -3.94 -6.41 -7.72
N ILE A 81 -4.74 -6.67 -6.68
CA ILE A 81 -4.51 -6.20 -5.31
C ILE A 81 -3.19 -6.76 -4.74
N ASP A 82 -2.80 -7.97 -5.13
CA ASP A 82 -1.58 -8.64 -4.66
C ASP A 82 -0.28 -7.95 -5.11
N TYR A 83 -0.35 -6.96 -6.01
CA TYR A 83 0.81 -6.18 -6.43
C TYR A 83 1.29 -5.25 -5.30
N TYR A 84 0.36 -4.61 -4.59
CA TYR A 84 0.68 -3.74 -3.46
C TYR A 84 0.48 -4.40 -2.11
N TYR A 85 -0.29 -5.49 -2.03
CA TYR A 85 -0.61 -6.20 -0.79
C TYR A 85 -0.28 -7.70 -0.89
N PRO A 86 1.01 -8.05 -1.09
CA PRO A 86 1.40 -9.45 -1.19
C PRO A 86 1.10 -10.20 0.11
N GLY A 87 0.61 -11.44 -0.02
CA GLY A 87 0.30 -12.30 1.13
C GLY A 87 -1.09 -12.06 1.76
N ILE A 88 -1.87 -11.10 1.28
CA ILE A 88 -3.31 -11.07 1.56
C ILE A 88 -3.97 -12.16 0.73
N GLU A 89 -4.25 -13.29 1.37
CA GLU A 89 -5.17 -14.31 0.85
C GLU A 89 -6.57 -13.70 0.73
N VAL A 90 -6.91 -13.13 -0.43
CA VAL A 90 -8.24 -12.55 -0.69
C VAL A 90 -9.34 -13.59 -0.47
N SER A 91 -9.03 -14.87 -0.74
CA SER A 91 -9.80 -16.05 -0.38
C SER A 91 -10.26 -16.03 1.10
N LYS A 92 -9.37 -15.75 2.05
CA LYS A 92 -9.71 -15.72 3.49
C LYS A 92 -10.60 -14.53 3.86
N LEU A 93 -10.45 -13.39 3.18
CA LEU A 93 -11.31 -12.22 3.40
C LEU A 93 -12.72 -12.44 2.87
N LEU A 94 -12.86 -13.07 1.70
CA LEU A 94 -14.16 -13.41 1.12
C LEU A 94 -14.91 -14.44 1.96
N THR A 95 -14.24 -15.46 2.51
CA THR A 95 -14.87 -16.42 3.43
C THR A 95 -15.41 -15.74 4.70
N LEU A 96 -14.70 -14.75 5.25
CA LEU A 96 -15.14 -14.05 6.47
C LEU A 96 -16.35 -13.15 6.23
N VAL A 97 -16.39 -12.46 5.07
CA VAL A 97 -17.48 -11.54 4.69
C VAL A 97 -18.74 -12.31 4.23
N CYS A 98 -18.58 -13.48 3.62
CA CYS A 98 -19.71 -14.33 3.25
C CYS A 98 -20.34 -15.02 4.47
N ASN A 99 -19.54 -15.48 5.44
CA ASN A 99 -20.06 -16.15 6.65
C ASN A 99 -20.78 -15.22 7.64
N THR A 100 -20.51 -13.91 7.61
CA THR A 100 -21.18 -12.93 8.49
C THR A 100 -22.59 -12.55 8.01
N LYS A 101 -22.97 -12.88 6.77
CA LYS A 101 -24.34 -12.67 6.27
C LYS A 101 -25.34 -13.74 6.72
N GLU A 102 -24.87 -14.86 7.27
CA GLU A 102 -25.75 -15.94 7.75
C GLU A 102 -26.15 -15.80 9.23
N THR A 103 -25.46 -14.97 10.03
CA THR A 103 -25.74 -14.81 11.47
C THR A 103 -26.74 -13.71 11.82
N LEU A 104 -27.34 -13.05 10.81
CA LEU A 104 -28.35 -11.99 10.98
C LEU A 104 -29.76 -12.43 10.55
N ARG A 105 -30.07 -13.73 10.64
CA ARG A 105 -31.44 -14.25 10.47
C ARG A 105 -31.97 -14.82 11.77
#